data_AF-A0A0L7R275-F1
#
_entry.id   AF-A0A0L7R275-F1
#
_cell.length_a   1.000
_cell.length_b   1.000
_cell.length_c   1.000
_cell.angle_alpha   90.00
_cell.angle_beta   90.00
_cell.angle_gamma   90.00
#
_symmetry.space_group_name_H-M   'P 1'
#
loop_
_entity.id
_entity.type
_entity.pdbx_description
1 polymer ?
#
loop_
_entity_poly.entity_id
_entity_poly.type
_entity_poly.pdbx_seq_one_letter_code
_entity_poly.pdbx_strand_id
1 'polypeptide(L)'
;ARVTTEILRELGNSYLDDSIKDEMEQFSLQLILHPLYFSAGGFVSLDNKLTTVFFGTITTYIAILLQMSSTPNAMKSLTQIL
;
A
#
# COMPACT_ATOMS: atom_id res chain seq x y z
N ALA A 1 1.99 -12.24 1.74
CA ALA A 1 1.89 -13.69 1.94
C ALA A 1 3.22 -14.34 2.35
N ARG A 2 4.34 -14.15 1.62
CA ARG A 2 5.61 -14.87 1.88
C ARG A 2 6.15 -14.77 3.31
N VAL A 3 6.14 -13.56 3.90
CA VAL A 3 6.59 -13.36 5.29
C VAL A 3 5.64 -14.04 6.27
N THR A 4 4.33 -13.97 6.04
CA THR A 4 3.31 -14.63 6.86
C THR A 4 3.48 -16.15 6.85
N THR A 5 3.72 -16.75 5.69
CA THR A 5 3.95 -18.21 5.57
C THR A 5 5.27 -18.65 6.22
N GLU A 6 6.29 -17.80 6.20
CA GLU A 6 7.59 -18.08 6.82
C GLU A 6 7.48 -18.07 8.36
N ILE A 7 6.83 -17.05 8.94
CA ILE A 7 6.54 -16.99 10.37
C ILE A 7 5.65 -18.16 10.80
N LEU A 8 4.66 -18.53 10.00
CA LEU A 8 3.76 -19.63 10.29
C LEU A 8 4.50 -20.97 10.34
N ARG A 9 5.45 -21.19 9.42
CA ARG A 9 6.31 -22.38 9.41
C ARG A 9 7.25 -22.42 10.62
N GLU A 10 7.84 -21.29 10.99
CA GLU A 10 8.69 -21.20 12.18
C GLU A 10 7.91 -21.47 13.46
N LEU A 11 6.69 -20.91 13.59
CA LEU A 11 5.80 -21.22 14.70
C LEU A 11 5.44 -22.71 14.72
N GLY A 12 4.98 -23.28 13.60
CA GLY A 12 4.57 -24.69 13.55
C GLY A 12 5.69 -25.65 13.98
N ASN A 13 6.95 -25.30 13.72
CA ASN A 13 8.08 -26.12 14.14
C ASN A 13 8.42 -26.00 15.66
N SER A 14 7.88 -24.97 16.33
CA SER A 14 8.06 -24.73 17.77
C SER A 14 6.95 -25.34 18.65
N TYR A 15 5.81 -25.70 18.06
CA TYR A 15 4.75 -26.44 18.75
C TYR A 15 5.02 -27.94 18.68
N LEU A 16 4.81 -28.63 19.80
CA LEU A 16 4.94 -30.10 19.91
C LEU A 16 3.62 -30.84 19.69
N ASP A 17 2.50 -30.12 19.70
CA ASP A 17 1.18 -30.72 19.52
C ASP A 17 0.88 -30.89 18.02
N ASP A 18 0.70 -32.14 17.59
CA ASP A 18 0.47 -32.46 16.18
C ASP A 18 -0.86 -31.90 15.64
N SER A 19 -1.86 -31.69 16.50
CA SER A 19 -3.14 -31.12 16.08
C SER A 19 -3.02 -29.64 15.71
N ILE A 20 -2.28 -28.86 16.51
CA ILE A 20 -1.98 -27.46 16.20
C ILE A 20 -1.13 -27.35 14.93
N LYS A 21 -0.19 -28.27 14.71
CA LYS A 21 0.66 -28.26 13.51
C LYS A 21 -0.16 -28.49 12.24
N ASP A 22 -1.09 -29.45 12.25
CA ASP A 22 -1.97 -29.73 11.11
C ASP A 22 -2.88 -28.53 10.79
N GLU A 23 -3.44 -27.88 11.81
CA GLU A 23 -4.27 -26.68 11.63
C GLU A 23 -3.47 -25.50 11.05
N MET A 24 -2.22 -25.31 11.49
CA MET A 24 -1.33 -24.29 10.92
C MET A 24 -0.95 -24.57 9.47
N GLU A 25 -0.69 -25.82 9.09
CA GLU A 25 -0.43 -26.18 7.69
C GLU A 25 -1.66 -25.94 6.80
N GLN A 26 -2.84 -26.33 7.27
CA GLN A 26 -4.10 -26.07 6.56
C GLN A 26 -4.35 -24.58 6.38
N PHE A 27 -4.12 -23.77 7.42
CA PHE A 27 -4.24 -22.31 7.33
C PHE A 27 -3.22 -21.70 6.34
N SER A 28 -1.98 -22.21 6.33
CA SER A 28 -0.95 -21.81 5.36
C SER A 28 -1.41 -22.05 3.92
N LEU A 29 -1.96 -23.25 3.68
CA LEU A 29 -2.49 -23.65 2.38
C LEU A 29 -3.63 -22.73 1.95
N GLN A 30 -4.56 -22.42 2.86
CA GLN A 30 -5.66 -21.50 2.60
C GLN A 30 -5.17 -20.10 2.23
N LEU A 31 -4.15 -19.59 2.92
CA LEU A 31 -3.58 -18.27 2.65
C LEU A 31 -2.90 -18.18 1.27
N ILE A 32 -2.37 -19.30 0.77
CA ILE A 32 -1.77 -19.40 -0.57
C ILE A 32 -2.84 -19.53 -1.64
N LEU A 33 -3.84 -20.40 -1.43
CA LEU A 33 -4.92 -20.64 -2.41
C LEU A 33 -5.86 -19.45 -2.54
N HIS A 34 -6.12 -18.75 -1.44
CA HIS A 34 -6.96 -17.56 -1.38
C HIS A 34 -6.14 -16.39 -0.82
N PRO A 35 -5.34 -15.71 -1.67
CA PRO A 35 -4.58 -14.55 -1.22
C PRO A 35 -5.53 -13.51 -0.63
N LEU A 36 -5.29 -13.15 0.64
CA LEU A 36 -6.07 -12.15 1.34
C LEU A 36 -6.02 -10.82 0.58
N TYR A 37 -7.16 -10.43 0.04
CA TYR A 37 -7.36 -9.18 -0.66
C TYR A 37 -8.39 -8.35 0.10
N PHE A 38 -7.92 -7.31 0.77
CA PHE A 38 -8.79 -6.35 1.42
C PHE A 38 -9.20 -5.31 0.40
N SER A 39 -10.51 -5.04 0.27
CA SER A 39 -10.99 -3.94 -0.57
C SER A 39 -12.00 -3.09 0.20
N ALA A 40 -11.93 -1.78 -0.01
CA ALA A 40 -12.97 -0.86 0.44
C ALA A 40 -14.12 -0.89 -0.56
N GLY A 41 -15.20 -1.60 -0.22
CA GLY A 41 -16.44 -1.65 -1.01
C GLY A 41 -16.29 -2.20 -2.42
N GLY A 42 -15.21 -2.95 -2.73
CA GLY A 42 -14.92 -3.46 -4.08
C GLY A 42 -14.27 -2.45 -5.04
N PHE A 43 -14.10 -1.19 -4.62
CA PHE A 43 -13.57 -0.13 -5.48
C PHE A 43 -12.05 0.02 -5.40
N VAL A 44 -11.50 -0.16 -4.20
CA VAL A 44 -10.08 0.14 -3.93
C VAL A 44 -9.46 -0.99 -3.12
N SER A 45 -8.34 -1.52 -3.59
CA SER A 45 -7.49 -2.44 -2.84
C SER A 45 -6.89 -1.71 -1.62
N LEU A 46 -7.09 -2.24 -0.41
CA LEU A 46 -6.39 -1.79 0.79
C LEU A 46 -5.03 -2.47 0.83
N ASP A 47 -4.10 -1.95 0.04
CA ASP A 47 -2.71 -2.37 0.01
C ASP A 47 -1.76 -1.20 0.26
N ASN A 48 -0.47 -1.47 0.45
CA ASN A 48 0.52 -0.42 0.65
C ASN A 48 0.64 0.51 -0.57
N LYS A 49 0.22 0.05 -1.75
CA LYS A 49 0.17 0.86 -2.97
C LYS A 49 -0.88 1.96 -2.86
N LEU A 50 -2.03 1.71 -2.23
CA LEU A 50 -3.02 2.74 -1.93
C LEU A 50 -2.38 3.91 -1.17
N THR A 51 -1.61 3.63 -0.13
CA THR A 51 -0.90 4.64 0.65
C THR A 51 0.06 5.45 -0.21
N THR A 52 0.86 4.79 -1.05
CA THR A 52 1.78 5.47 -1.98
C THR A 52 1.03 6.36 -2.97
N VAL A 53 -0.06 5.88 -3.55
CA VAL A 53 -0.88 6.64 -4.50
C VAL A 53 -1.57 7.81 -3.80
N PHE A 54 -2.07 7.62 -2.59
CA PHE A 54 -2.73 8.66 -1.79
C PHE A 54 -1.77 9.82 -1.49
N PHE A 55 -0.61 9.52 -0.91
CA PHE A 55 0.41 10.53 -0.63
C PHE A 55 0.96 11.16 -1.92
N GLY A 56 1.21 10.36 -2.96
CA GLY A 56 1.65 10.87 -4.26
C GLY A 56 0.66 11.87 -4.85
N THR A 57 -0.64 11.56 -4.79
CA THR A 57 -1.71 12.45 -5.27
C THR A 57 -1.74 13.76 -4.48
N ILE A 58 -1.64 13.70 -3.15
CA ILE A 58 -1.56 14.90 -2.29
C ILE A 58 -0.34 15.74 -2.68
N THR A 59 0.84 15.13 -2.79
CA THR A 59 2.07 15.84 -3.19
C THR A 59 1.95 16.47 -4.57
N THR A 60 1.36 15.77 -5.55
CA THR A 60 1.13 16.32 -6.90
C THR A 60 0.20 17.52 -6.85
N TYR A 61 -0.91 17.45 -6.13
CA TYR A 61 -1.82 18.61 -5.99
C TYR A 61 -1.12 19.78 -5.30
N ILE A 62 -0.38 19.55 -4.22
CA ILE A 62 0.40 20.60 -3.55
C ILE A 62 1.41 21.24 -4.53
N ALA A 63 2.13 20.44 -5.31
CA ALA A 63 3.10 20.94 -6.27
C ALA A 63 2.45 21.76 -7.39
N ILE A 64 1.28 21.36 -7.88
CA ILE A 64 0.52 22.13 -8.88
C ILE A 64 0.06 23.46 -8.28
N LEU A 65 -0.51 23.43 -7.07
CA LEU A 65 -0.96 24.65 -6.38
C LEU A 65 0.21 25.61 -6.14
N LEU A 66 1.37 25.09 -5.73
CA LEU A 66 2.58 25.88 -5.52
C LEU A 66 3.07 26.51 -6.83
N GLN A 67 3.12 25.74 -7.91
CA GLN A 67 3.49 26.25 -9.24
C GLN A 67 2.53 27.37 -9.65
N MET A 68 1.21 27.15 -9.60
CA MET A 68 0.20 28.14 -9.94
C MET A 68 0.30 29.41 -9.08
N SER A 69 0.66 29.29 -7.81
CA SER A 69 0.87 30.44 -6.93
C SER A 69 2.13 31.26 -7.26
N SER A 70 3.13 30.65 -7.91
CA SER A 70 4.42 31.26 -8.25
C SER A 70 4.43 31.90 -9.64
N THR A 71 3.56 31.46 -10.55
CA THR A 71 3.43 31.99 -11.92
C THR A 71 2.97 33.46 -12.06
N PRO A 72 2.28 34.12 -11.11
CA PRO A 72 1.84 35.52 -11.30
C PRO A 72 3.02 36.49 -11.48
N ASN A 73 4.14 36.24 -10.80
CA ASN A 73 5.28 37.17 -10.77
C ASN A 73 6.12 37.10 -12.07
N ALA A 74 6.23 35.92 -12.70
CA ALA A 74 6.92 35.77 -13.97
C ALA A 74 6.14 36.41 -15.14
N MET A 75 4.81 36.25 -15.14
CA MET A 75 3.94 36.89 -16.15
C MET A 75 3.95 38.42 -16.03
N LYS A 76 3.95 38.95 -14.80
CA LYS A 76 3.99 40.39 -14.50
C LYS A 76 5.33 41.05 -14.91
N SER A 77 6.44 40.30 -14.83
CA SER A 77 7.75 40.75 -15.32
C SER A 77 7.79 40.86 -16.84
N LEU A 78 7.22 39.88 -17.56
CA LEU A 78 7.17 39.89 -19.03
C LEU A 78 6.25 40.99 -19.59
N THR A 79 5.16 41.34 -18.89
CA THR A 79 4.29 42.48 -19.28
C THR A 79 4.84 43.85 -18.87
N GLN A 80 5.87 43.91 -18.04
CA GLN A 80 6.59 45.15 -17.72
C GLN A 80 7.77 45.41 -18.68
N ILE A 81 8.26 44.36 -19.36
CA ILE A 81 9.38 44.43 -20.30
C ILE A 81 8.90 44.62 -21.75
N LEU A 82 7.68 44.19 -22.09
CA LEU A 82 7.06 44.38 -23.40
C LEU A 82 6.34 45.73 -23.52
#